data_AF-F8QDJ6-F1
#
_entry.id   AF-F8QDJ6-F1
#
_cell.length_a   1.000
_cell.length_b   1.000
_cell.length_c   1.000
_cell.angle_alpha   90.00
_cell.angle_beta   90.00
_cell.angle_gamma   90.00
#
_symmetry.space_group_name_H-M   'P 1'
#
loop_
_entity.id
_entity.type
_entity.pdbx_description
1 polymer ?
#
loop_
_entity_poly.entity_id
_entity_poly.type
_entity_poly.pdbx_seq_one_letter_code
_entity_poly.pdbx_strand_id
1 'polypeptide(L)'
;TALQKYNRMAPKQNPPWPVLEYLEIVSYATLSEFMLLKYLRHDILAKPWTVSANRQVAIKFFKIQRAKEEVLQLNVEVQRLHMWIDNKDRTLFESYNATKVNSPLLAAELYLLYAEQHRINNVHCNCLCCIYKLEGYTGQIYSMLGDKSVGSNHNENDDGDLLLKMS
;
A
#
# COMPACT_ATOMS: atom_id res chain seq x y z
N THR A 1 -46.14 18.15 11.91
CA THR A 1 -44.99 17.43 11.33
C THR A 1 -45.06 15.93 11.60
N ALA A 2 -44.37 15.08 10.82
CA ALA A 2 -44.32 13.63 11.05
C ALA A 2 -43.87 13.27 12.48
N LEU A 3 -42.88 14.01 13.02
CA LEU A 3 -42.41 13.87 14.41
C LEU A 3 -43.52 14.07 15.46
N GLN A 4 -44.34 15.13 15.33
CA GLN A 4 -45.45 15.38 16.25
C GLN A 4 -46.51 14.27 16.21
N LYS A 5 -46.77 13.72 15.01
CA LYS A 5 -47.68 12.57 14.85
C LYS A 5 -47.13 11.33 15.55
N TYR A 6 -45.82 11.07 15.42
CA TYR A 6 -45.14 9.98 16.14
C TYR A 6 -45.21 10.18 17.65
N ASN A 7 -44.77 11.33 18.18
CA ASN A 7 -44.75 11.62 19.63
C ASN A 7 -46.14 11.53 20.27
N ARG A 8 -47.20 11.84 19.53
CA ARG A 8 -48.59 11.69 20.00
C ARG A 8 -49.02 10.22 20.12
N MET A 9 -48.46 9.34 19.31
CA MET A 9 -48.83 7.93 19.21
C MET A 9 -47.91 7.01 20.01
N ALA A 10 -46.62 7.34 20.13
CA ALA A 10 -45.60 6.55 20.84
C ALA A 10 -46.00 6.11 22.26
N PRO A 11 -46.51 7.00 23.15
CA PRO A 11 -46.94 6.58 24.49
C PRO A 11 -48.23 5.74 24.50
N LYS A 12 -48.96 5.67 23.38
CA LYS A 12 -50.18 4.86 23.23
C LYS A 12 -49.90 3.45 22.67
N GLN A 13 -48.64 3.14 22.35
CA GLN A 13 -48.25 1.81 21.87
C GLN A 13 -48.14 0.82 23.04
N ASN A 14 -48.12 -0.48 22.73
CA ASN A 14 -47.94 -1.52 23.73
C ASN A 14 -46.74 -2.41 23.34
N PRO A 15 -45.59 -2.35 24.03
CA PRO A 15 -45.28 -1.47 25.17
C PRO A 15 -45.21 0.02 24.76
N PRO A 16 -45.39 0.97 25.70
CA PRO A 16 -45.30 2.40 25.42
C PRO A 16 -43.88 2.78 24.98
N TRP A 17 -43.78 3.52 23.88
CA TRP A 17 -42.51 3.99 23.32
C TRP A 17 -42.20 5.44 23.75
N PRO A 18 -40.92 5.80 23.91
CA PRO A 18 -40.51 7.17 24.23
C PRO A 18 -40.81 8.13 23.08
N VAL A 19 -41.03 9.40 23.43
CA VAL A 19 -41.13 10.49 22.46
C VAL A 19 -39.75 10.85 21.91
N LEU A 20 -39.70 11.33 20.67
CA LEU A 20 -38.46 11.69 19.97
C LEU A 20 -38.29 13.20 19.86
N GLU A 21 -37.08 13.67 20.08
CA GLU A 21 -36.66 15.03 19.74
C GLU A 21 -36.11 15.11 18.32
N TYR A 22 -36.13 16.31 17.74
CA TYR A 22 -35.57 16.53 16.40
C TYR A 22 -34.08 16.18 16.33
N LEU A 23 -33.31 16.48 17.39
CA LEU A 23 -31.88 16.17 17.46
C LEU A 23 -31.62 14.65 17.44
N GLU A 24 -32.49 13.86 18.04
CA GLU A 24 -32.42 12.39 18.02
C GLU A 24 -32.72 11.83 16.63
N ILE A 25 -33.64 12.44 15.88
CA ILE A 25 -33.89 12.04 14.49
C ILE A 25 -32.63 12.26 13.64
N VAL A 26 -31.96 13.38 13.82
CA VAL A 26 -30.72 13.68 13.10
C VAL A 26 -29.62 12.66 13.48
N SER A 27 -29.50 12.32 14.77
CA SER A 27 -28.54 11.30 15.20
C SER A 27 -28.88 9.90 14.66
N TYR A 28 -30.15 9.51 14.62
CA TYR A 28 -30.60 8.24 14.05
C TYR A 28 -30.47 8.18 12.53
N ALA A 29 -30.62 9.29 11.81
CA ALA A 29 -30.37 9.33 10.37
C ALA A 29 -28.92 8.91 10.05
N THR A 30 -27.95 9.35 10.86
CA THR A 30 -26.55 8.91 10.71
C THR A 30 -26.34 7.43 11.07
N LEU A 31 -27.14 6.87 11.97
CA LEU A 31 -27.07 5.45 12.33
C LEU A 31 -27.76 4.55 11.30
N SER A 32 -28.81 5.07 10.66
CA SER A 32 -29.62 4.43 9.61
C SER A 32 -28.84 4.15 8.34
N GLU A 33 -27.72 4.83 8.07
CA GLU A 33 -26.81 4.50 6.97
C GLU A 33 -26.29 3.06 7.06
N PHE A 34 -26.35 2.46 8.27
CA PHE A 34 -26.06 1.05 8.50
C PHE A 34 -27.38 0.26 8.66
N MET A 35 -28.08 0.03 7.55
CA MET A 35 -29.32 -0.76 7.48
C MET A 35 -29.26 -2.11 8.23
N LEU A 36 -28.05 -2.68 8.38
CA LEU A 36 -27.76 -3.90 9.14
C LEU A 36 -28.19 -3.79 10.63
N LEU A 37 -28.14 -2.59 11.21
CA LEU A 37 -28.46 -2.34 12.62
C LEU A 37 -29.97 -2.32 12.90
N LYS A 38 -30.81 -2.13 11.87
CA LYS A 38 -32.27 -2.07 11.98
C LYS A 38 -32.90 -3.41 12.38
N TYR A 39 -32.21 -4.52 12.13
CA TYR A 39 -32.68 -5.88 12.43
C TYR A 39 -32.26 -6.39 13.82
N LEU A 40 -31.23 -5.80 14.41
CA LEU A 40 -30.73 -6.15 15.74
C LEU A 40 -31.36 -5.19 16.77
N ARG A 41 -32.68 -5.33 16.96
CA ARG A 41 -33.51 -4.31 17.62
C ARG A 41 -33.44 -4.25 19.13
N HIS A 42 -32.72 -5.12 19.82
CA HIS A 42 -32.63 -5.10 21.27
C HIS A 42 -31.18 -4.84 21.67
N ASP A 43 -30.99 -3.73 22.38
CA ASP A 43 -29.75 -3.37 23.07
C ASP A 43 -28.59 -2.79 22.23
N ILE A 44 -28.77 -2.57 20.92
CA ILE A 44 -27.78 -1.89 20.09
C ILE A 44 -27.71 -0.39 20.38
N LEU A 45 -28.85 0.28 20.53
CA LEU A 45 -28.90 1.72 20.78
C LEU A 45 -28.24 2.11 22.11
N ALA A 46 -28.18 1.19 23.07
CA ALA A 46 -27.53 1.35 24.36
C ALA A 46 -26.01 1.14 24.33
N LYS A 47 -25.43 0.68 23.20
CA LYS A 47 -23.98 0.43 23.13
C LYS A 47 -23.20 1.73 23.06
N PRO A 48 -22.02 1.84 23.70
CA PRO A 48 -21.22 3.07 23.72
C PRO A 48 -20.86 3.62 22.32
N TRP A 49 -20.81 2.78 21.28
CA TRP A 49 -20.46 3.18 19.91
C TRP A 49 -21.62 3.85 19.14
N THR A 50 -22.85 3.84 19.66
CA THR A 50 -23.98 4.57 19.06
C THR A 50 -23.91 6.07 19.33
N VAL A 51 -23.21 6.47 20.40
CA VAL A 51 -22.88 7.86 20.70
C VAL A 51 -21.92 8.40 19.65
N SER A 52 -22.32 9.45 18.95
CA SER A 52 -21.55 10.03 17.84
C SER A 52 -20.12 10.41 18.23
N ALA A 53 -19.93 11.02 19.41
CA ALA A 53 -18.61 11.37 19.92
C ALA A 53 -17.70 10.14 20.08
N ASN A 54 -18.20 9.07 20.71
CA ASN A 54 -17.45 7.84 20.92
C ASN A 54 -17.07 7.18 19.60
N ARG A 55 -17.98 7.17 18.63
CA ARG A 55 -17.71 6.66 17.27
C ARG A 55 -16.64 7.48 16.56
N GLN A 56 -16.69 8.81 16.63
CA GLN A 56 -15.66 9.66 16.03
C GLN A 56 -14.28 9.40 16.66
N VAL A 57 -14.22 9.24 17.98
CA VAL A 57 -12.99 8.88 18.69
C VAL A 57 -12.49 7.51 18.27
N ALA A 58 -13.37 6.50 18.20
CA ALA A 58 -13.02 5.16 17.77
C ALA A 58 -12.51 5.14 16.32
N ILE A 59 -13.17 5.82 15.40
CA ILE A 59 -12.72 5.95 14.00
C ILE A 59 -11.32 6.55 13.94
N LYS A 60 -11.06 7.64 14.67
CA LYS A 60 -9.73 8.27 14.72
C LYS A 60 -8.69 7.32 15.29
N PHE A 61 -9.02 6.64 16.40
CA PHE A 61 -8.14 5.66 17.03
C PHE A 61 -7.78 4.54 16.06
N PHE A 62 -8.76 3.89 15.43
CA PHE A 62 -8.51 2.80 14.49
C PHE A 62 -7.80 3.27 13.22
N LYS A 63 -8.07 4.49 12.73
CA LYS A 63 -7.28 5.07 11.63
C LYS A 63 -5.80 5.18 11.99
N ILE A 64 -5.48 5.61 13.22
CA ILE A 64 -4.09 5.68 13.69
C ILE A 64 -3.47 4.27 13.79
N GLN A 65 -4.19 3.30 14.35
CA GLN A 65 -3.68 1.92 14.44
C GLN A 65 -3.43 1.34 13.05
N ARG A 66 -4.40 1.48 12.13
CA ARG A 66 -4.25 1.03 10.75
C ARG A 66 -3.13 1.75 10.02
N ALA A 67 -2.96 3.05 10.20
CA ALA A 67 -1.85 3.78 9.60
C ALA A 67 -0.48 3.23 10.05
N LYS A 68 -0.34 2.85 11.33
CA LYS A 68 0.90 2.22 11.83
C LYS A 68 1.14 0.86 11.20
N GLU A 69 0.11 0.03 11.09
CA GLU A 69 0.19 -1.26 10.41
C GLU A 69 0.54 -1.10 8.93
N GLU A 70 -0.11 -0.14 8.26
CA GLU A 70 0.09 0.15 6.84
C GLU A 70 1.53 0.55 6.55
N VAL A 71 2.16 1.38 7.39
CA VAL A 71 3.58 1.75 7.24
C VAL A 71 4.48 0.51 7.24
N LEU A 72 4.22 -0.46 8.13
CA LEU A 72 4.99 -1.70 8.18
C LEU A 72 4.75 -2.56 6.93
N GLN A 73 3.52 -2.63 6.43
CA GLN A 73 3.19 -3.38 5.21
C GLN A 73 3.83 -2.75 3.97
N LEU A 74 3.72 -1.42 3.84
CA LEU A 74 4.32 -0.67 2.74
C LEU A 74 5.83 -0.86 2.66
N ASN A 75 6.54 -0.99 3.79
CA ASN A 75 7.97 -1.29 3.78
C ASN A 75 8.32 -2.58 3.02
N VAL A 76 7.47 -3.60 3.11
CA VAL A 76 7.61 -4.88 2.39
C VAL A 76 7.14 -4.75 0.94
N GLU A 77 6.00 -4.08 0.72
CA GLU A 77 5.42 -3.94 -0.62
C GLU A 77 6.30 -3.11 -1.56
N VAL A 78 6.94 -2.06 -1.05
CA VAL A 78 7.92 -1.23 -1.77
C VAL A 78 9.04 -2.09 -2.36
N GLN A 79 9.56 -3.06 -1.60
CA GLN A 79 10.59 -3.98 -2.09
C GLN A 79 10.06 -4.96 -3.12
N ARG A 80 8.87 -5.52 -2.88
CA ARG A 80 8.24 -6.46 -3.82
C ARG A 80 7.98 -5.79 -5.15
N LEU A 81 7.55 -4.52 -5.13
CA LEU A 81 7.34 -3.74 -6.33
C LEU A 81 8.66 -3.52 -7.09
N HIS A 82 9.74 -3.16 -6.38
CA HIS A 82 11.06 -3.00 -7.01
C HIS A 82 11.53 -4.30 -7.67
N MET A 83 11.47 -5.42 -6.93
CA MET A 83 11.87 -6.73 -7.45
C MET A 83 11.03 -7.16 -8.65
N TRP A 84 9.73 -6.87 -8.63
CA TRP A 84 8.85 -7.15 -9.75
C TRP A 84 9.23 -6.33 -10.99
N ILE A 85 9.55 -5.04 -10.82
CA ILE A 85 10.04 -4.16 -11.89
C ILE A 85 11.30 -4.75 -12.52
N ASP A 86 12.32 -5.04 -11.71
CA ASP A 86 13.61 -5.55 -12.20
C ASP A 86 13.47 -6.90 -12.90
N ASN A 87 12.67 -7.80 -12.33
CA ASN A 87 12.43 -9.09 -12.94
C ASN A 87 11.75 -8.94 -14.30
N LYS A 88 10.73 -8.07 -14.40
CA LYS A 88 10.01 -7.84 -15.65
C LYS A 88 10.91 -7.21 -16.72
N ASP A 89 11.70 -6.21 -16.35
CA ASP A 89 12.65 -5.57 -17.28
C ASP A 89 13.69 -6.56 -17.78
N ARG A 90 14.25 -7.37 -16.88
CA ARG A 90 15.19 -8.43 -17.24
C ARG A 90 14.58 -9.45 -18.20
N THR A 91 13.39 -9.96 -17.90
CA THR A 91 12.73 -10.96 -18.76
C THR A 91 12.45 -10.42 -20.16
N LEU A 92 11.96 -9.18 -20.28
CA LEU A 92 11.75 -8.54 -21.58
C LEU A 92 13.06 -8.37 -22.35
N PHE A 93 14.11 -7.89 -21.69
CA PHE A 93 15.43 -7.74 -22.32
C PHE A 93 16.05 -9.07 -22.76
N GLU A 94 15.94 -10.12 -21.94
CA GLU A 94 16.39 -11.48 -22.28
C GLU A 94 15.63 -12.04 -23.49
N SER A 95 14.31 -11.88 -23.54
CA SER A 95 13.49 -12.31 -24.68
C SER A 95 13.83 -11.58 -25.99
N TYR A 96 14.11 -10.27 -25.91
CA TYR A 96 14.63 -9.49 -27.03
C TYR A 96 15.96 -10.10 -27.53
N ASN A 97 16.92 -10.32 -26.63
CA ASN A 97 18.24 -10.83 -26.99
C ASN A 97 18.16 -12.24 -27.61
N ALA A 98 17.31 -13.12 -27.06
CA ALA A 98 17.11 -14.47 -27.58
C ALA A 98 16.49 -14.48 -28.99
N THR A 99 15.62 -13.50 -29.29
CA THR A 99 14.88 -13.44 -30.55
C THR A 99 15.63 -12.68 -31.65
N LYS A 100 16.59 -11.82 -31.27
CA LYS A 100 17.30 -10.88 -32.16
C LYS A 100 17.92 -11.52 -33.40
N VAL A 101 18.49 -12.72 -33.27
CA VAL A 101 19.16 -13.42 -34.37
C VAL A 101 18.17 -14.16 -35.27
N ASN A 102 17.18 -14.83 -34.68
CA ASN A 102 16.29 -15.73 -35.40
C ASN A 102 15.09 -15.01 -36.03
N SER A 103 14.69 -13.85 -35.51
CA SER A 103 13.50 -13.13 -35.95
C SER A 103 13.65 -11.63 -35.70
N PRO A 104 14.38 -10.90 -36.56
CA PRO A 104 14.74 -9.50 -36.33
C PRO A 104 13.53 -8.56 -36.27
N LEU A 105 12.47 -8.83 -37.03
CA LEU A 105 11.23 -8.03 -36.97
C LEU A 105 10.53 -8.17 -35.62
N LEU A 106 10.39 -9.39 -35.11
CA LEU A 106 9.81 -9.63 -33.79
C LEU A 106 10.67 -9.03 -32.67
N ALA A 107 12.00 -9.12 -32.81
CA ALA A 107 12.92 -8.51 -31.86
C ALA A 107 12.82 -6.97 -31.84
N ALA A 108 12.56 -6.33 -32.98
CA ALA A 108 12.32 -4.88 -33.04
C ALA A 108 11.07 -4.50 -32.22
N GLU A 109 9.96 -5.23 -32.38
CA GLU A 109 8.74 -5.02 -31.58
C GLU A 109 8.96 -5.26 -30.08
N LEU A 110 9.65 -6.36 -29.72
CA LEU A 110 10.00 -6.64 -28.32
C LEU A 110 10.87 -5.55 -27.71
N TYR A 111 11.79 -4.97 -28.49
CA TYR A 111 12.61 -3.86 -28.04
C TYR A 111 11.79 -2.59 -27.80
N LEU A 112 10.83 -2.28 -28.67
CA LEU A 112 9.93 -1.14 -28.48
C LEU A 112 9.10 -1.30 -27.19
N LEU A 113 8.53 -2.48 -26.96
CA LEU A 113 7.80 -2.79 -25.74
C LEU A 113 8.69 -2.68 -24.49
N TYR A 114 9.91 -3.22 -24.56
CA TYR A 114 10.90 -3.07 -23.49
C TYR A 114 11.22 -1.60 -23.22
N ALA A 115 11.52 -0.81 -24.26
CA ALA A 115 11.88 0.60 -24.10
C ALA A 115 10.75 1.44 -23.49
N GLU A 116 9.50 1.18 -23.90
CA GLU A 116 8.32 1.84 -23.32
C GLU A 116 8.16 1.48 -21.84
N GLN A 117 8.18 0.17 -21.52
CA GLN A 117 8.01 -0.31 -20.16
C GLN A 117 9.15 0.16 -19.25
N HIS A 118 10.39 0.11 -19.73
CA HIS A 118 11.58 0.55 -18.99
C HIS A 118 11.51 2.06 -18.68
N ARG A 119 10.99 2.88 -19.60
CA ARG A 119 10.78 4.32 -19.34
C ARG A 119 9.78 4.56 -18.21
N ILE A 120 8.68 3.82 -18.18
CA ILE A 120 7.69 3.89 -17.10
C ILE A 120 8.30 3.40 -15.78
N ASN A 121 9.02 2.29 -15.84
CA ASN A 121 9.69 1.70 -14.69
C ASN A 121 10.73 2.65 -14.09
N ASN A 122 11.47 3.41 -14.89
CA ASN A 122 12.40 4.43 -14.39
C ASN A 122 11.71 5.50 -13.54
N VAL A 123 10.48 5.89 -13.85
CA VAL A 123 9.69 6.82 -13.01
C VAL A 123 9.36 6.17 -11.66
N HIS A 124 8.96 4.90 -11.68
CA HIS A 124 8.69 4.16 -10.44
C HIS A 124 9.96 3.95 -9.61
N CYS A 125 11.08 3.58 -10.23
CA CYS A 125 12.37 3.43 -9.55
C CYS A 125 12.81 4.73 -8.89
N ASN A 126 12.65 5.88 -9.55
CA ASN A 126 12.94 7.18 -8.95
C ASN A 126 12.08 7.45 -7.70
N CYS A 127 10.78 7.12 -7.77
CA CYS A 127 9.89 7.24 -6.62
C CYS A 127 10.30 6.29 -5.47
N LEU A 128 10.63 5.04 -5.80
CA LEU A 128 11.13 4.05 -4.83
C LEU A 128 12.43 4.53 -4.16
N CYS A 129 13.35 5.12 -4.93
CA CYS A 129 14.57 5.73 -4.40
C CYS A 129 14.28 6.89 -3.44
N CYS A 130 13.24 7.68 -3.68
CA CYS A 130 12.79 8.70 -2.72
C CYS A 130 12.22 8.05 -1.45
N ILE A 131 11.43 6.99 -1.58
CA ILE A 131 10.86 6.26 -0.44
C ILE A 131 11.96 5.68 0.46
N TYR A 132 13.01 5.08 -0.14
CA TYR A 132 14.15 4.54 0.62
C TYR A 132 14.92 5.59 1.44
N LYS A 133 14.79 6.88 1.09
CA LYS A 133 15.44 7.99 1.79
C LYS A 133 14.58 8.61 2.89
N LEU A 134 13.34 8.17 3.06
CA LEU A 134 12.46 8.68 4.11
C LEU A 134 12.97 8.24 5.49
N GLU A 135 13.00 9.18 6.44
CA GLU A 135 13.49 8.97 7.82
C GLU A 135 12.73 7.86 8.58
N GLY A 136 11.49 7.57 8.16
CA GLY A 136 10.65 6.50 8.74
C GLY A 136 10.66 5.17 7.98
N TYR A 137 11.44 5.03 6.90
CA TYR A 137 11.52 3.78 6.16
C TYR A 137 12.40 2.78 6.92
N THR A 138 11.82 1.63 7.27
CA THR A 138 12.52 0.57 8.03
C THR A 138 12.63 -0.73 7.24
N GLY A 139 12.23 -0.74 5.97
CA GLY A 139 12.43 -1.88 5.10
C GLY A 139 13.90 -2.03 4.71
N GLN A 140 14.27 -3.22 4.27
CA GLN A 140 15.50 -3.47 3.53
C GLN A 140 15.57 -2.58 2.27
N ILE A 141 16.69 -1.88 2.12
CA ILE A 141 16.99 -1.11 0.93
C ILE A 141 17.44 -2.09 -0.15
N TYR A 142 16.82 -1.99 -1.32
CA TYR A 142 17.23 -2.78 -2.47
C TYR A 142 18.55 -2.22 -3.01
N SER A 143 19.67 -2.92 -2.78
CA SER A 143 20.94 -2.61 -3.42
C SER A 143 20.93 -3.19 -4.82
N MET A 144 20.92 -2.34 -5.85
CA MET A 144 21.04 -2.74 -7.26
C MET A 144 22.39 -3.40 -7.59
N LEU A 145 23.34 -3.43 -6.65
CA LEU A 145 24.56 -4.22 -6.77
C LEU A 145 24.48 -5.36 -5.76
N GLY A 146 24.52 -6.60 -6.27
CA GLY A 146 25.05 -7.70 -5.48
C GLY A 146 26.44 -7.31 -4.96
N ASP A 147 26.76 -7.78 -3.77
CA ASP A 147 28.11 -7.71 -3.20
C ASP A 147 29.17 -8.03 -4.25
N LYS A 148 29.80 -6.99 -4.78
CA LYS A 148 31.24 -6.98 -4.97
C LYS A 148 31.82 -6.30 -3.74
N SER A 149 31.67 -6.91 -2.58
CA SER A 149 32.59 -6.63 -1.49
C SER A 149 33.96 -7.14 -1.93
N VAL A 150 34.73 -6.19 -2.46
CA VAL A 150 36.16 -6.28 -2.63
C VAL A 150 36.75 -6.52 -1.25
N GLY A 151 36.97 -7.80 -0.93
CA GLY A 151 37.97 -8.22 0.03
C GLY A 151 39.31 -8.26 -0.67
N SER A 152 39.86 -7.09 -0.98
CA SER A 152 41.30 -6.96 -1.24
C SER A 152 42.02 -7.22 0.07
N ASN A 153 42.37 -8.48 0.32
CA ASN A 153 43.47 -8.81 1.22
C ASN A 153 44.72 -8.85 0.35
N HIS A 154 45.31 -7.67 0.20
CA HIS A 154 46.71 -7.56 -0.12
C HIS A 154 47.49 -8.16 1.06
N ASN A 155 48.21 -9.25 0.82
CA ASN A 155 49.38 -9.64 1.59
C ASN A 155 50.41 -10.17 0.61
N GLU A 156 51.63 -9.69 0.85
CA GLU A 156 52.80 -9.68 0.00
C GLU A 156 53.46 -11.06 -0.23
N ASN A 157 54.35 -11.04 -1.23
CA ASN A 157 55.47 -11.94 -1.49
C ASN A 157 55.16 -13.24 -2.24
N ASP A 158 55.52 -13.29 -3.53
CA ASP A 158 56.76 -13.97 -3.93
C ASP A 158 57.12 -13.68 -5.41
N ASP A 159 58.34 -13.17 -5.59
CA ASP A 159 59.30 -13.32 -6.68
C ASP A 159 58.88 -13.69 -8.11
N GLY A 160 59.38 -12.89 -9.07
CA GLY A 160 59.36 -13.27 -10.48
C GLY A 160 59.74 -12.15 -11.43
N ASP A 161 60.97 -11.69 -11.34
CA ASP A 161 61.69 -10.94 -12.37
C ASP A 161 61.35 -11.45 -13.79
N LEU A 162 60.94 -10.53 -14.68
CA LEU A 162 61.29 -10.55 -16.10
C LEU A 162 60.83 -9.24 -16.75
N LEU A 163 61.71 -8.26 -16.67
CA LEU A 163 61.94 -7.27 -17.71
C LEU A 163 61.92 -7.94 -19.10
N LEU A 164 61.06 -7.47 -20.01
CA LEU A 164 61.51 -7.16 -21.37
C LEU A 164 60.54 -6.24 -22.13
N LYS A 165 61.14 -5.13 -22.55
CA LYS A 165 60.73 -4.14 -23.53
C LYS A 165 60.09 -4.74 -24.79
N MET A 166 59.23 -3.95 -25.42
CA MET A 166 59.30 -3.42 -26.81
C MET A 166 57.87 -3.04 -27.22
N SER A 167 57.58 -1.78 -27.54
CA SER A 167 57.84 -1.12 -28.83
C SER A 167 57.43 -1.93 -30.04
#